data_AF-Q3Y5H4-F1
#
_entry.id   AF-Q3Y5H4-F1
#
_cell.length_a   1.000
_cell.length_b   1.000
_cell.length_c   1.000
_cell.angle_alpha   90.00
_cell.angle_beta   90.00
_cell.angle_gamma   90.00
#
_symmetry.space_group_name_H-M   'P 1'
#
loop_
_entity.id
_entity.type
_entity.pdbx_description
1 polymer ?
#
loop_
_entity_poly.entity_id
_entity_poly.type
_entity_poly.pdbx_seq_one_letter_code
_entity_poly.pdbx_strand_id
1 'polypeptide(L)' 'LPLYELKSTITVSPFSGESDICPQDSSTNIHELRVTNTSIQFSLRNLYRLSKALFPPEPLVLREMCKQGYR' A
#
# COMPACT_ATOMS: atom_id res chain seq x y z
N LEU A 1 8.82 -17.59 -20.65
CA LEU A 1 9.07 -16.19 -20.24
C LEU A 1 10.34 -16.20 -19.40
N PRO A 2 11.40 -15.43 -19.73
CA PRO A 2 12.67 -15.62 -19.05
C PRO A 2 12.63 -15.02 -17.64
N LEU A 3 12.68 -15.92 -16.66
CA LEU A 3 12.86 -15.71 -15.22
C LEU A 3 14.33 -15.40 -14.88
N TYR A 4 14.94 -14.39 -15.51
CA TYR A 4 16.41 -14.23 -15.47
C TYR A 4 16.95 -13.16 -14.49
N GLU A 5 16.19 -12.14 -14.07
CA GLU A 5 16.76 -11.05 -13.23
C GLU A 5 15.81 -10.59 -12.10
N LEU A 6 15.33 -11.51 -11.26
CA LEU A 6 14.58 -11.18 -10.03
C LEU A 6 15.44 -10.47 -8.95
N LYS A 7 16.71 -10.17 -9.23
CA LYS A 7 17.67 -9.69 -8.23
C LYS A 7 17.51 -8.22 -7.81
N SER A 8 16.66 -7.44 -8.49
CA SER A 8 16.56 -5.98 -8.22
C SER A 8 15.15 -5.38 -8.36
N THR A 9 14.08 -6.19 -8.45
CA THR A 9 12.72 -5.63 -8.50
C THR A 9 12.23 -5.35 -7.08
N ILE A 10 12.01 -4.06 -6.76
CA ILE A 10 11.32 -3.65 -5.54
C ILE A 10 9.82 -3.54 -5.79
N THR A 11 9.02 -3.97 -4.82
CA THR A 11 7.57 -3.85 -4.80
C THR A 11 7.17 -2.62 -3.98
N VAL A 12 6.28 -1.80 -4.55
CA VAL A 12 5.79 -0.58 -3.90
C VAL A 12 4.27 -0.63 -3.84
N SER A 13 3.70 -0.41 -2.66
CA SER A 13 2.25 -0.40 -2.46
C SER A 13 1.83 0.88 -1.73
N PRO A 14 0.73 1.53 -2.17
CA PRO A 14 0.13 2.63 -1.42
C PRO A 14 -0.63 2.14 -0.16
N PHE A 15 -0.75 0.82 0.03
CA PHE A 15 -1.40 0.19 1.17
C PHE A 15 -0.38 -0.56 2.03
N SER A 16 -0.56 -0.55 3.35
CA SER A 16 0.26 -1.36 4.27
C SER A 16 0.07 -2.85 4.00
N GLY A 17 1.14 -3.64 4.03
CA GLY A 17 1.17 -5.07 3.74
C GLY A 17 2.59 -5.53 3.42
N GLU A 18 2.72 -6.60 2.63
CA GLU A 18 4.01 -7.26 2.37
C GLU A 18 4.87 -6.66 1.24
N SER A 19 4.61 -5.42 0.80
CA SER A 19 5.46 -4.77 -0.21
C SER A 19 6.72 -4.18 0.40
N ASP A 20 7.85 -4.24 -0.33
CA ASP A 20 9.16 -3.73 0.12
C ASP A 20 9.09 -2.27 0.59
N ILE A 21 8.28 -1.46 -0.11
CA ILE A 21 7.95 -0.09 0.29
C ILE A 21 6.43 0.02 0.43
N CYS A 22 5.97 0.25 1.66
CA CYS A 22 4.58 0.55 1.95
C CYS A 22 4.46 1.42 3.23
N PRO A 23 3.28 2.01 3.51
CA PRO A 23 3.07 2.73 4.77
C PRO A 23 3.25 1.78 5.97
N GLN A 24 3.99 2.21 7.00
CA GLN A 24 4.15 1.44 8.23
C GLN A 24 3.01 1.77 9.20
N ASP A 25 2.03 0.88 9.28
CA ASP A 25 0.95 0.99 10.27
C ASP A 25 1.37 0.30 11.58
N SER A 26 1.04 0.90 12.72
CA SER A 26 1.40 0.40 14.06
C SER A 26 0.68 -0.88 14.49
N SER A 27 -0.08 -1.51 13.59
CA SER A 27 -0.86 -2.71 13.87
C SER A 27 -0.18 -3.95 13.31
N THR A 28 0.09 -4.94 14.16
CA THR A 28 0.55 -6.28 13.77
C THR A 28 -0.65 -7.18 13.41
N ASN A 29 -1.57 -6.71 12.57
CA ASN A 29 -2.70 -7.53 12.14
C ASN A 29 -2.21 -8.59 11.14
N ILE A 30 -2.42 -9.86 11.48
CA ILE A 30 -2.02 -11.05 10.72
C ILE A 30 -2.93 -11.37 9.51
N HIS A 31 -4.03 -10.65 9.34
CA HIS A 31 -4.98 -10.89 8.25
C HIS A 31 -4.77 -9.91 7.09
N GLU A 32 -4.58 -10.45 5.88
CA GLU A 32 -4.36 -9.68 4.66
C GLU A 32 -5.34 -10.06 3.55
N LEU A 33 -5.67 -9.07 2.72
CA LEU A 33 -6.40 -9.22 1.48
C LEU A 33 -5.42 -9.12 0.31
N ARG A 34 -5.39 -10.13 -0.57
CA ARG A 34 -4.61 -10.09 -1.81
C ARG A 34 -5.47 -9.70 -3.00
N VAL A 35 -5.15 -8.58 -3.63
CA VAL A 35 -5.81 -8.08 -4.85
C VAL A 35 -4.75 -7.85 -5.91
N THR A 36 -4.88 -8.47 -7.09
CA THR A 36 -3.97 -8.26 -8.24
C THR A 36 -2.48 -8.26 -7.86
N ASN A 37 -2.03 -9.27 -7.11
CA ASN A 37 -0.66 -9.41 -6.58
C ASN A 37 -0.20 -8.36 -5.55
N THR A 38 -1.10 -7.51 -5.06
CA THR A 38 -0.84 -6.58 -3.95
C THR A 38 -1.40 -7.16 -2.66
N SER A 39 -0.57 -7.25 -1.61
CA SER A 39 -1.04 -7.62 -0.27
C SER A 39 -1.46 -6.36 0.49
N ILE A 40 -2.67 -6.39 1.04
CA ILE A 40 -3.27 -5.27 1.75
C ILE A 40 -3.67 -5.76 3.14
N GLN A 41 -3.00 -5.27 4.17
CA GLN A 41 -3.32 -5.59 5.54
C GLN A 41 -4.75 -5.15 5.89
N PHE A 42 -5.49 -5.98 6.61
CA PHE A 42 -6.82 -5.63 7.09
C PHE A 42 -6.73 -4.63 8.26
N SER A 43 -6.80 -3.34 7.94
CA SER A 43 -6.75 -2.26 8.91
C SER A 43 -7.72 -1.13 8.52
N LEU A 44 -8.20 -0.38 9.52
CA LEU A 44 -9.03 0.82 9.26
C LEU A 44 -8.28 1.87 8.43
N ARG A 45 -6.95 1.93 8.57
CA ARG A 45 -6.08 2.82 7.78
C ARG A 45 -6.06 2.41 6.32
N ASN A 46 -5.92 1.11 6.02
CA ASN A 46 -6.02 0.61 4.66
C ASN A 46 -7.43 0.72 4.09
N LEU A 47 -8.47 0.54 4.89
CA LEU A 47 -9.84 0.79 4.44
C LEU A 47 -10.04 2.27 4.06
N TYR A 48 -9.50 3.19 4.85
CA TYR A 48 -9.46 4.62 4.51
C TYR A 48 -8.72 4.85 3.19
N ARG A 49 -7.49 4.31 3.04
CA ARG A 49 -6.70 4.43 1.80
C ARG A 49 -7.45 3.85 0.59
N LEU A 50 -8.08 2.69 0.73
CA LEU A 50 -8.90 2.05 -0.32
C LEU A 50 -10.08 2.94 -0.72
N SER A 51 -10.78 3.51 0.26
CA SER A 51 -11.88 4.45 -0.02
C SER A 51 -11.42 5.65 -0.84
N LYS A 52 -10.21 6.18 -0.58
CA LYS A 52 -9.64 7.32 -1.32
C LYS A 52 -9.08 6.93 -2.68
N ALA A 53 -8.67 5.68 -2.86
CA ALA A 53 -8.26 5.16 -4.17
C ALA A 53 -9.47 4.98 -5.10
N LEU A 54 -10.59 4.46 -4.58
CA LEU A 54 -11.83 4.27 -5.35
C LEU A 54 -12.59 5.58 -5.58
N PHE A 55 -12.58 6.47 -4.58
CA PHE A 55 -13.26 7.76 -4.62
C PHE A 55 -12.28 8.87 -4.22
N PRO A 56 -11.47 9.38 -5.17
CA PRO A 56 -10.47 10.40 -4.91
C PRO A 56 -11.07 11.64 -4.24
N PRO A 57 -10.54 12.08 -3.08
CA PRO A 57 -10.95 13.32 -2.42
C PRO A 57 -10.32 14.54 -3.13
N GLU A 58 -10.53 15.74 -2.59
CA GLU A 58 -9.91 16.95 -3.11
C GLU A 58 -8.37 16.85 -3.19
N PRO A 59 -7.73 17.50 -4.19
CA PRO A 59 -6.28 17.44 -4.38
C PRO A 59 -5.44 17.81 -3.16
N LEU A 60 -5.94 18.71 -2.30
CA LEU A 60 -5.26 19.09 -1.05
C LEU A 60 -5.12 17.92 -0.08
N VAL A 61 -6.15 17.07 0.01
CA VAL A 61 -6.15 15.86 0.85
C VAL A 61 -5.21 14.81 0.25
N LEU A 62 -5.25 14.62 -1.07
CA LEU A 62 -4.33 13.71 -1.76
C LEU A 62 -2.87 14.12 -1.55
N ARG A 63 -2.56 15.42 -1.66
CA ARG A 63 -1.21 15.95 -1.42
C ARG A 63 -0.73 15.66 0.00
N GLU A 64 -1.60 15.76 0.98
CA GLU A 64 -1.27 15.44 2.37
C GLU A 64 -1.04 13.93 2.55
N MET A 65 -1.88 13.08 1.93
CA MET A 65 -1.68 11.63 1.92
C MET A 65 -0.36 11.22 1.26
N CYS A 66 0.06 11.87 0.16
CA CYS A 66 1.35 11.59 -0.49
C CYS A 66 2.55 11.87 0.43
N LYS A 67 2.43 12.80 1.38
CA LYS A 67 3.48 13.13 2.35
C LYS A 67 3.51 12.19 3.57
N GLN A 68 2.49 11.34 3.70
CA GLN A 68 2.36 10.37 4.80
C GLN A 68 2.91 8.97 4.43
N GLY A 69 3.67 8.87 3.34
CA GLY A 69 4.42 7.67 2.94
C GLY A 69 5.69 7.46 3.79
N TYR A 70 6.75 6.91 3.18
CA TYR A 70 8.03 6.65 3.86
C TYR A 70 8.58 7.94 4.49
N ARG A 71 8.71 7.95 5.83
CA ARG A 71 9.52 8.92 6.56
C ARG A 71 10.83 8.26 6.96
#